data_AF-A0A7C1ZGU3-F1
#
_entry.id   AF-A0A7C1ZGU3-F1
#
_cell.length_a   1.000
_cell.length_b   1.000
_cell.length_c   1.000
_cell.angle_alpha   90.00
_cell.angle_beta   90.00
_cell.angle_gamma   90.00
#
_symmetry.space_group_name_H-M   'P 1'
#
loop_
_entity.id
_entity.type
_entity.pdbx_description
1 polymer ?
#
loop_
_entity_poly.entity_id
_entity_poly.type
_entity_poly.pdbx_seq_one_letter_code
_entity_poly.pdbx_strand_id
1 'polypeptide(L)'
;MEAICKGVKENGGLTIGIIPYKTKNQANKYIDIVIPCPFSQARNIVVVLAGDLVLAISGKAGTLSEISLAWIYNKPIVALSSVEGWSSKIAN
;
A
#
# COMPACT_ATOMS: atom_id res chain seq x y z
N MET A 1 -1.96 6.88 0.44
CA MET A 1 -1.13 6.23 1.48
C MET A 1 -0.95 7.14 2.70
N GLU A 2 -0.57 8.42 2.56
CA GLU A 2 -0.35 9.32 3.72
C GLU A 2 -1.52 9.39 4.72
N ALA A 3 -2.76 9.53 4.25
CA ALA A 3 -3.94 9.59 5.11
C ALA A 3 -4.11 8.35 6.02
N ILE A 4 -3.74 7.16 5.50
CA ILE A 4 -3.77 5.91 6.28
C ILE A 4 -2.71 5.96 7.37
N CYS A 5 -1.47 6.34 7.03
CA CYS A 5 -0.38 6.44 8.01
C CYS A 5 -0.72 7.45 9.11
N LYS A 6 -1.34 8.59 8.75
CA LYS A 6 -1.81 9.58 9.73
C LYS A 6 -2.83 8.97 10.70
N GLY A 7 -3.87 8.32 10.20
CA GLY A 7 -4.91 7.71 11.05
C GLY A 7 -4.35 6.61 11.96
N VAL A 8 -3.42 5.78 11.46
CA VAL A 8 -2.71 4.79 12.28
C VAL A 8 -1.93 5.47 13.41
N LYS A 9 -1.19 6.54 13.08
CA LYS A 9 -0.37 7.27 14.05
C LYS A 9 -1.21 7.95 15.13
N GLU A 10 -2.35 8.52 14.76
CA GLU A 10 -3.31 9.14 15.69
C GLU A 10 -3.91 8.12 16.68
N ASN A 11 -3.92 6.83 16.32
CA ASN A 11 -4.40 5.74 17.17
C ASN A 11 -3.26 4.93 17.83
N GLY A 12 -2.03 5.47 17.84
CA GLY A 12 -0.89 4.83 18.51
C GLY A 12 -0.36 3.57 17.82
N GLY A 13 -0.76 3.31 16.57
CA GLY A 13 -0.26 2.18 15.79
C GLY A 13 1.12 2.43 15.17
N LEU A 14 1.75 1.35 14.68
CA LEU A 14 3.04 1.37 13.99
C LEU A 14 2.85 1.40 12.48
N THR A 15 3.59 2.25 11.78
CA THR A 15 3.58 2.33 10.31
C THR A 15 4.93 1.95 9.70
N ILE A 16 4.88 1.08 8.69
CA ILE A 16 6.05 0.70 7.90
C ILE A 16 5.85 1.18 6.46
N GLY A 17 6.80 1.96 5.96
CA GLY A 17 6.78 2.51 4.61
C GLY A 17 7.89 1.92 3.76
N ILE A 18 7.53 1.00 2.85
CA ILE A 18 8.44 0.53 1.79
C ILE A 18 8.33 1.52 0.63
N ILE A 19 9.32 2.39 0.44
CA ILE A 19 9.23 3.54 -0.48
C ILE A 19 9.98 3.29 -1.79
N PRO A 20 9.52 3.83 -2.94
CA PRO A 20 10.20 3.66 -4.23
C PRO A 20 11.43 4.57 -4.40
N TYR A 21 11.92 5.18 -3.32
CA TYR A 21 12.98 6.18 -3.32
C TYR A 21 14.25 5.64 -2.68
N LYS A 22 15.39 6.27 -2.99
CA LYS A 22 16.70 5.90 -2.43
C LYS A 22 16.92 6.41 -1.01
N THR A 23 16.27 7.52 -0.63
CA THR A 23 16.52 8.22 0.62
C THR A 23 15.27 8.24 1.50
N LYS A 24 15.46 8.05 2.81
CA LYS A 24 14.37 7.95 3.79
C LYS A 24 13.56 9.24 3.95
N ASN A 25 14.17 10.40 3.70
CA ASN A 25 13.54 11.72 3.82
C ASN A 25 12.40 11.98 2.80
N GLN A 26 12.22 11.11 1.80
CA GLN A 26 11.11 11.18 0.85
C GLN A 26 9.85 10.45 1.34
N ALA A 27 9.92 9.78 2.50
CA ALA A 27 8.76 9.20 3.14
C ALA A 27 7.84 10.28 3.73
N ASN A 28 6.53 10.01 3.79
CA ASN A 28 5.63 10.88 4.53
C ASN A 28 5.97 10.86 6.03
N LYS A 29 5.69 11.97 6.73
CA LYS A 29 6.07 12.19 8.13
C LYS A 29 5.40 11.26 9.15
N TYR A 30 4.39 10.49 8.74
CA TYR A 30 3.66 9.58 9.61
C TYR A 30 4.17 8.13 9.51
N ILE A 31 5.27 7.88 8.80
CA ILE A 31 5.94 6.57 8.74
C ILE A 31 6.95 6.45 9.87
N ASP A 32 6.86 5.39 10.69
CA ASP A 32 7.81 5.10 11.77
C ASP A 32 9.06 4.39 11.25
N ILE A 33 8.87 3.37 10.41
CA ILE A 33 9.96 2.56 9.85
C ILE A 33 9.97 2.73 8.34
N VAL A 34 11.02 3.37 7.84
CA VAL A 34 11.21 3.61 6.40
C VAL A 34 12.18 2.60 5.80
N ILE A 35 11.74 1.88 4.78
CA ILE A 35 12.53 0.93 3.99
C ILE A 35 12.68 1.47 2.56
N PRO A 36 13.84 2.07 2.21
CA PRO A 36 14.14 2.47 0.84
C PRO A 36 14.23 1.26 -0.10
N CYS A 37 13.45 1.25 -1.17
CA CYS A 37 13.40 0.17 -2.15
C CYS A 37 13.25 0.79 -3.55
N PRO A 38 14.35 1.32 -4.14
CA PRO A 38 14.33 2.20 -5.31
C PRO A 38 14.14 1.45 -6.64
N PHE A 39 13.20 0.51 -6.67
CA PHE A 39 12.91 -0.35 -7.83
C PHE A 39 11.55 -0.02 -8.46
N SER A 40 11.08 1.23 -8.34
CA SER A 40 9.80 1.70 -8.91
C SER A 40 8.65 0.74 -8.54
N GLN A 41 7.90 0.24 -9.51
CA GLN A 41 6.79 -0.71 -9.30
C GLN A 41 7.24 -2.11 -8.87
N ALA A 42 8.50 -2.50 -9.09
CA ALA A 42 8.98 -3.80 -8.64
C ALA A 42 8.97 -3.91 -7.10
N ARG A 43 9.00 -2.78 -6.39
CA ARG A 43 8.81 -2.73 -4.93
C ARG A 43 7.44 -3.26 -4.49
N ASN A 44 6.41 -3.19 -5.34
CA ASN A 44 5.04 -3.54 -4.97
C ASN A 44 4.91 -5.01 -4.53
N ILE A 45 5.74 -5.92 -5.07
CA ILE A 45 5.77 -7.31 -4.61
C ILE A 45 6.18 -7.42 -3.14
N VAL A 46 7.15 -6.61 -2.70
CA VAL A 46 7.60 -6.57 -1.31
C VAL A 46 6.49 -6.02 -0.42
N VAL A 47 5.76 -4.99 -0.89
CA VAL A 47 4.60 -4.43 -0.17
C VAL A 47 3.52 -5.48 0.06
N VAL A 48 3.16 -6.21 -0.99
CA VAL A 48 2.11 -7.24 -0.92
C VAL A 48 2.55 -8.41 -0.04
N LEU A 49 3.78 -8.91 -0.22
CA LEU A 49 4.25 -10.08 0.51
C LEU A 49 4.53 -9.80 1.99
N ALA A 50 4.90 -8.56 2.34
CA ALA A 50 5.16 -8.16 3.72
C ALA A 50 3.89 -8.05 4.58
N GLY A 51 2.71 -7.89 3.97
CA GLY A 51 1.43 -7.84 4.69
C GLY A 51 0.73 -9.19 4.75
N ASP A 52 -0.13 -9.38 5.75
CA ASP A 52 -0.99 -10.58 5.85
C ASP A 52 -2.22 -10.52 4.93
N LEU A 53 -2.68 -9.30 4.61
CA LEU A 53 -3.79 -9.01 3.71
C LEU A 53 -3.55 -7.70 2.97
N VAL A 54 -4.27 -7.48 1.87
CA VAL A 54 -4.26 -6.23 1.11
C VAL A 54 -5.61 -5.54 1.20
N LEU A 55 -5.60 -4.30 1.72
CA LEU A 55 -6.75 -3.39 1.70
C LEU A 55 -6.59 -2.38 0.56
N ALA A 56 -7.39 -2.51 -0.50
CA ALA A 56 -7.38 -1.62 -1.64
C ALA A 56 -8.38 -0.46 -1.46
N ILE A 57 -7.90 0.77 -1.61
CA ILE A 57 -8.69 2.00 -1.49
C ILE A 57 -8.40 2.91 -2.69
N SER A 58 -9.43 3.19 -3.49
CA SER A 58 -9.34 4.01 -4.71
C SER A 58 -8.27 3.44 -5.66
N GLY A 59 -7.34 4.29 -6.11
CA GLY A 59 -6.13 3.88 -6.78
C GLY A 59 -6.18 3.88 -8.31
N LYS A 60 -4.99 3.98 -8.90
CA LYS A 60 -4.73 3.94 -10.35
C LYS A 60 -3.97 2.64 -10.71
N ALA A 61 -3.21 2.64 -11.80
CA ALA A 61 -2.47 1.47 -12.28
C ALA A 61 -1.55 0.83 -11.21
N GLY A 62 -0.89 1.63 -10.36
CA GLY A 62 -0.06 1.10 -9.27
C GLY A 62 -0.86 0.25 -8.28
N THR A 63 -2.03 0.73 -7.86
CA THR A 63 -2.93 0.00 -6.96
C THR A 63 -3.47 -1.26 -7.63
N LEU A 64 -3.84 -1.20 -8.91
CA LEU A 64 -4.22 -2.41 -9.66
C LEU A 64 -3.08 -3.43 -9.66
N SER A 65 -1.82 -3.01 -9.84
CA SER A 65 -0.69 -3.94 -9.81
C SER A 65 -0.50 -4.60 -8.44
N GLU A 66 -0.71 -3.86 -7.34
CA GLU A 66 -0.67 -4.41 -5.98
C GLU A 66 -1.81 -5.41 -5.75
N ILE A 67 -3.02 -5.14 -6.26
CA ILE A 67 -4.15 -6.07 -6.25
C ILE A 67 -3.83 -7.35 -7.04
N SER A 68 -3.31 -7.22 -8.26
CA SER A 68 -2.93 -8.37 -9.10
C SER A 68 -1.87 -9.23 -8.43
N LEU A 69 -0.84 -8.61 -7.83
CA LEU A 69 0.19 -9.31 -7.07
C LEU A 69 -0.40 -10.02 -5.85
N ALA A 70 -1.31 -9.38 -5.12
CA ALA A 70 -1.99 -9.99 -3.99
C ALA A 70 -2.76 -11.25 -4.41
N TRP A 71 -3.44 -11.19 -5.55
CA TRP A 71 -4.12 -12.36 -6.12
C TRP A 71 -3.13 -13.46 -6.47
N ILE A 72 -2.06 -13.15 -7.22
CA ILE A 72 -1.02 -14.11 -7.62
C ILE A 72 -0.47 -14.88 -6.42
N TYR A 73 -0.25 -14.18 -5.31
CA TYR A 73 0.32 -14.76 -4.08
C TYR A 73 -0.74 -15.23 -3.07
N ASN A 74 -2.01 -15.36 -3.47
CA ASN A 74 -3.11 -15.81 -2.64
C ASN A 74 -3.25 -15.04 -1.31
N LYS A 75 -2.93 -13.74 -1.31
CA LYS A 75 -3.18 -12.87 -0.16
C LYS A 75 -4.68 -12.51 -0.13
N PRO A 76 -5.34 -12.52 1.04
CA PRO A 76 -6.69 -11.97 1.18
C PRO A 76 -6.74 -10.52 0.70
N ILE A 77 -7.75 -10.19 -0.12
CA ILE A 77 -7.95 -8.84 -0.65
C ILE A 77 -9.30 -8.32 -0.14
N VAL A 78 -9.28 -7.13 0.45
CA VAL A 78 -10.47 -6.35 0.79
C VAL A 78 -10.44 -5.08 -0.04
N ALA A 79 -11.50 -4.80 -0.79
CA ALA A 79 -11.55 -3.64 -1.67
C ALA A 79 -12.71 -2.71 -1.29
N LEU A 80 -12.42 -1.42 -1.13
CA LEU A 80 -13.43 -0.42 -0.82
C LEU A 80 -14.20 -0.02 -2.08
N SER A 81 -15.51 -0.25 -2.08
CA SER A 81 -16.40 0.02 -3.22
C SER A 81 -16.97 1.44 -3.25
N SER A 82 -16.99 2.15 -2.12
CA SER A 82 -17.60 3.47 -1.98
C SER A 82 -16.74 4.65 -2.45
N VAL A 83 -15.65 4.40 -3.18
CA VAL A 83 -14.70 5.43 -3.64
C VAL A 83 -14.34 5.22 -5.11
N GLU A 84 -14.03 6.28 -5.84
CA GLU A 84 -13.59 6.15 -7.24
C GLU A 84 -12.18 5.57 -7.33
N GLY A 85 -11.97 4.58 -8.20
CA GLY A 85 -10.64 4.02 -8.49
C GLY A 85 -10.70 2.54 -8.87
N TRP A 86 -9.53 1.88 -8.89
CA TRP A 86 -9.49 0.43 -9.16
C TRP A 86 -10.11 -0.41 -8.04
N SER A 87 -10.04 0.04 -6.78
CA SER A 87 -10.65 -0.70 -5.68
C SER A 87 -12.15 -0.92 -5.86
N SER A 88 -12.90 0.07 -6.35
CA SER A 88 -14.34 -0.07 -6.56
C SER A 88 -14.68 -0.84 -7.83
N LYS A 89 -13.85 -0.74 -8.86
CA LYS A 89 -14.07 -1.48 -10.11
C LYS A 89 -13.97 -3.00 -9.93
N ILE A 90 -13.12 -3.46 -9.00
CA ILE A 90 -12.91 -4.90 -8.73
C ILE A 90 -13.78 -5.45 -7.61
N ALA A 91 -14.43 -4.59 -6.81
CA ALA A 91 -15.20 -4.99 -5.64
C ALA A 91 -16.61 -5.54 -5.99
N ASN A 92 -16.90 -5.74 -7.27
CA ASN A 92 -18.19 -6.20 -7.79
C ASN A 92 -18.15 -7.68 -8.16
#